data_AF-A0A9P9MR93-F1
#
_entry.id   AF-A0A9P9MR93-F1
#
_cell.length_a   1.000
_cell.length_b   1.000
_cell.length_c   1.000
_cell.angle_alpha   90.00
_cell.angle_beta   90.00
_cell.angle_gamma   90.00
#
_symmetry.space_group_name_H-M   'P 1'
#
loop_
_entity.id
_entity.type
_entity.pdbx_description
1 polymer ?
#
loop_
_entity_poly.entity_id
_entity_poly.type
_entity_poly.pdbx_seq_one_letter_code
_entity_poly.pdbx_strand_id
1 'polypeptide(L)'
;MDTTQSHADQNAAPTGKQQPSASPLPSITLPEGGGAIQSMGEKFDVNPTTGTVLIFSYNSGSGNGPFGFGWSLSLGSITRKTSRGIPQYLDAIESDTFVFAGVEDLVPVLQDDSSVWQDSDSLPGYSIKRYNPRIEGPFSRIERCSNESDLGDVWWRVTDAKNQLTVYGSNTQSRIYDPKDPSRIFEWLTSKVRDQKGKVTWFRYNEEDGAGVDLARAHQQNRGPVDDVGRRSNRYIKSIVYGNLEPLLDPVGNRPQILPPERLRATA
;
A
#
# COMPACT_ATOMS: atom_id res chain seq x y z
N MET A 1 64.80 -46.84 -31.38
CA MET A 1 64.38 -48.24 -31.17
C MET A 1 63.99 -48.37 -29.72
N ASP A 2 62.73 -48.76 -29.56
CA ASP A 2 61.96 -49.09 -28.38
C ASP A 2 62.72 -49.88 -27.30
N THR A 3 62.50 -49.59 -26.00
CA THR A 3 62.05 -50.59 -25.01
C THR A 3 61.56 -49.90 -23.72
N THR A 4 60.23 -49.78 -23.63
CA THR A 4 59.33 -50.01 -22.48
C THR A 4 59.90 -50.13 -21.06
N GLN A 5 59.35 -49.33 -20.13
CA GLN A 5 59.21 -49.70 -18.72
C GLN A 5 57.79 -49.37 -18.22
N SER A 6 57.17 -50.37 -17.62
CA SER A 6 55.79 -50.49 -17.19
C SER A 6 55.46 -49.71 -15.92
N HIS A 7 54.30 -49.05 -15.89
CA HIS A 7 53.54 -48.88 -14.65
C HIS A 7 52.05 -49.08 -14.93
N ALA A 8 51.53 -50.21 -14.46
CA ALA A 8 50.13 -50.36 -14.11
C ALA A 8 50.01 -50.00 -12.62
N ASP A 9 49.08 -49.12 -12.27
CA ASP A 9 48.09 -49.45 -11.22
C ASP A 9 46.98 -48.39 -11.10
N GLN A 10 45.76 -48.90 -11.32
CA GLN A 10 44.57 -48.74 -10.48
C GLN A 10 43.88 -47.36 -10.41
N ASN A 11 42.90 -47.24 -11.32
CA ASN A 11 41.62 -46.57 -11.08
C ASN A 11 41.02 -47.01 -9.73
N ALA A 12 41.04 -46.13 -8.74
CA ALA A 12 40.18 -46.22 -7.56
C ALA A 12 39.28 -44.98 -7.52
N ALA A 13 38.02 -45.17 -7.90
CA ALA A 13 36.98 -44.18 -7.71
C ALA A 13 36.81 -43.89 -6.21
N PRO A 14 36.76 -42.62 -5.76
CA PRO A 14 36.36 -42.34 -4.39
C PRO A 14 34.88 -42.68 -4.24
N THR A 15 34.62 -43.71 -3.45
CA THR A 15 33.29 -44.11 -2.98
C THR A 15 32.69 -42.97 -2.16
N GLY A 16 31.46 -42.61 -2.52
CA GLY A 16 30.77 -41.45 -1.98
C GLY A 16 30.48 -41.53 -0.49
N LYS A 17 30.51 -40.37 0.15
CA LYS A 17 29.47 -40.02 1.14
C LYS A 17 28.56 -39.01 0.45
N GLN A 18 27.48 -39.49 -0.15
CA GLN A 18 26.38 -38.62 -0.56
C GLN A 18 25.78 -38.05 0.73
N GLN A 19 26.04 -36.77 0.97
CA GLN A 19 25.31 -35.98 1.96
C GLN A 19 23.82 -36.08 1.58
N PRO A 20 22.90 -36.41 2.51
CA PRO A 20 21.49 -36.44 2.19
C PRO A 20 21.12 -35.07 1.65
N SER A 21 20.66 -35.02 0.39
CA SER A 21 20.07 -33.81 -0.18
C SER A 21 18.92 -33.41 0.75
N ALA A 22 19.09 -32.30 1.47
CA ALA A 22 18.03 -31.73 2.28
C ALA A 22 16.80 -31.57 1.38
N SER A 23 15.69 -32.24 1.73
CA SER A 23 14.45 -32.08 0.97
C SER A 23 14.06 -30.60 0.98
N PRO A 24 13.71 -30.01 -0.18
CA PRO A 24 13.27 -28.62 -0.27
C PRO A 24 11.88 -28.39 0.34
N LEU A 25 11.27 -29.42 0.90
CA LEU A 25 9.95 -29.38 1.51
C LEU A 25 10.07 -29.04 3.00
N PRO A 26 9.24 -28.13 3.51
CA PRO A 26 9.23 -27.80 4.93
C PRO A 26 8.85 -29.04 5.75
N SER A 27 9.59 -29.28 6.84
CA SER A 27 9.25 -30.32 7.81
C SER A 27 8.27 -29.78 8.86
N ILE A 28 7.27 -30.59 9.22
CA ILE A 28 6.35 -30.26 10.31
C ILE A 28 7.04 -30.65 11.61
N THR A 29 7.40 -29.66 12.42
CA THR A 29 8.03 -29.84 13.73
C THR A 29 7.25 -29.07 14.78
N LEU A 30 7.25 -29.57 16.01
CA LEU A 30 6.70 -28.81 17.13
C LEU A 30 7.65 -27.64 17.44
N PRO A 31 7.12 -26.48 17.88
CA PRO A 31 7.96 -25.40 18.38
C PRO A 31 8.84 -25.93 19.50
N GLU A 32 10.16 -25.72 19.40
CA GLU A 32 11.06 -26.01 20.52
C GLU A 32 10.78 -24.99 21.64
N GLY A 33 10.51 -25.50 22.84
CA GLY A 33 10.26 -24.65 24.00
C GLY A 33 11.52 -23.86 24.38
N GLY A 34 11.37 -22.56 24.61
CA GLY A 34 12.42 -21.67 25.12
C GLY A 34 12.26 -21.33 26.60
N GLY A 35 13.34 -20.83 27.23
CA GLY A 35 13.38 -20.30 28.61
C GLY A 35 13.71 -18.80 28.70
N ALA A 36 13.83 -18.11 27.57
CA ALA A 36 14.11 -16.68 27.51
C ALA A 36 12.81 -15.88 27.45
N ILE A 37 12.69 -14.86 28.32
CA ILE A 37 11.60 -13.88 28.24
C ILE A 37 12.01 -12.84 27.20
N GLN A 38 11.35 -12.86 26.04
CA GLN A 38 11.51 -11.85 25.00
C GLN A 38 10.27 -10.95 24.97
N SER A 39 10.48 -9.63 25.00
CA SER A 39 9.42 -8.65 24.75
C SER A 39 9.17 -8.51 23.25
N MET A 40 8.21 -7.67 22.85
CA MET A 40 8.08 -7.22 21.46
C MET A 40 9.42 -6.57 21.04
N GLY A 41 10.09 -7.16 20.05
CA GLY A 41 11.38 -6.66 19.59
C GLY A 41 11.29 -5.23 19.03
N GLU A 42 12.26 -4.38 19.34
CA GLU A 42 12.38 -3.02 18.78
C GLU A 42 12.73 -3.03 17.28
N LYS A 43 13.20 -4.16 16.74
CA LYS A 43 13.40 -4.41 15.32
C LYS A 43 12.63 -5.66 14.91
N PHE A 44 11.88 -5.53 13.81
CA PHE A 44 11.00 -6.57 13.30
C PHE A 44 11.50 -7.09 11.96
N ASP A 45 11.56 -8.42 11.82
CA ASP A 45 11.87 -9.11 10.56
C ASP A 45 10.61 -9.77 10.00
N VAL A 46 10.39 -9.67 8.69
CA VAL A 46 9.12 -10.04 8.05
C VAL A 46 9.08 -11.53 7.71
N ASN A 47 8.10 -12.26 8.24
CA ASN A 47 7.73 -13.58 7.73
C ASN A 47 6.64 -13.42 6.64
N PRO A 48 6.89 -13.81 5.37
CA PRO A 48 5.92 -13.68 4.27
C PRO A 48 4.64 -14.53 4.44
N THR A 49 4.56 -15.37 5.48
CA THR A 49 3.42 -16.22 5.77
C THR A 49 2.36 -15.52 6.65
N THR A 50 2.71 -14.46 7.38
CA THR A 50 1.87 -13.85 8.44
C THR A 50 1.12 -12.57 8.06
N GLY A 51 1.13 -12.11 6.81
CA GLY A 51 0.32 -10.97 6.38
C GLY A 51 0.95 -9.59 6.65
N THR A 52 0.21 -8.53 6.33
CA THR A 52 0.68 -7.14 6.25
C THR A 52 1.27 -6.64 7.57
N VAL A 53 2.46 -6.06 7.51
CA VAL A 53 3.17 -5.51 8.68
C VAL A 53 2.75 -4.06 8.92
N LEU A 54 2.35 -3.76 10.15
CA LEU A 54 2.11 -2.40 10.62
C LEU A 54 3.25 -1.99 11.54
N ILE A 55 3.79 -0.80 11.33
CA ILE A 55 4.85 -0.25 12.16
C ILE A 55 4.29 0.92 12.96
N PHE A 56 4.41 0.83 14.28
CA PHE A 56 4.11 1.92 15.19
C PHE A 56 5.41 2.66 15.50
N SER A 57 5.51 3.91 15.07
CA SER A 57 6.76 4.67 15.08
C SER A 57 6.62 5.95 15.91
N TYR A 58 7.70 6.31 16.60
CA TYR A 58 7.84 7.60 17.28
C TYR A 58 8.87 8.48 16.59
N ASN A 59 8.54 9.76 16.41
CA ASN A 59 9.45 10.80 15.96
C ASN A 59 9.14 12.10 16.71
N SER A 60 10.13 12.63 17.44
CA SER A 60 9.98 13.86 18.23
C SER A 60 9.72 15.11 17.39
N GLY A 61 10.05 15.08 16.10
CA GLY A 61 9.75 16.15 15.13
C GLY A 61 8.36 16.04 14.50
N SER A 62 7.63 14.94 14.74
CA SER A 62 6.27 14.77 14.25
C SER A 62 5.25 15.43 15.17
N GLY A 63 4.19 15.99 14.57
CA GLY A 63 3.12 16.66 15.30
C GLY A 63 2.18 15.72 16.04
N ASN A 64 1.00 16.23 16.38
CA ASN A 64 -0.05 15.43 17.00
C ASN A 64 -0.81 14.61 15.95
N GLY A 65 -1.29 13.44 16.36
CA GLY A 65 -2.10 12.55 15.53
C GLY A 65 -3.02 11.66 16.37
N PRO A 66 -3.73 10.71 15.75
CA PRO A 66 -4.69 9.83 16.43
C PRO A 66 -4.08 9.00 17.57
N PHE A 67 -2.76 8.78 17.54
CA PHE A 67 -2.03 7.97 18.52
C PHE A 67 -1.22 8.80 19.53
N GLY A 68 -1.44 10.12 19.54
CA GLY A 68 -0.71 11.05 20.39
C GLY A 68 0.45 11.75 19.69
N PHE A 69 1.11 12.63 20.43
CA PHE A 69 2.17 13.48 19.90
C PHE A 69 3.42 12.66 19.52
N GLY A 70 3.90 12.84 18.30
CA GLY A 70 5.09 12.15 17.79
C GLY A 70 4.85 10.70 17.38
N TRP A 71 3.69 10.11 17.66
CA TRP A 71 3.37 8.72 17.34
C TRP A 71 2.57 8.61 16.04
N SER A 72 2.92 7.64 15.21
CA SER A 72 2.20 7.35 13.98
C SER A 72 2.16 5.86 13.66
N LEU A 73 1.12 5.47 12.93
CA LEU A 73 1.02 4.18 12.27
C LEU A 73 1.36 4.37 10.80
N SER A 74 2.40 3.69 10.31
CA SER A 74 2.89 3.89 8.94
C SER A 74 2.00 3.19 7.90
N LEU A 75 0.83 3.78 7.63
CA LEU A 75 -0.02 3.44 6.51
C LEU A 75 0.30 4.41 5.37
N GLY A 76 0.76 3.91 4.23
CA GLY A 76 1.03 4.76 3.07
C GLY A 76 -0.23 5.54 2.63
N SER A 77 -0.01 6.71 2.06
CA SER A 77 -1.06 7.51 1.42
C SER A 77 -0.49 8.31 0.24
N ILE A 78 -1.38 8.85 -0.58
CA ILE A 78 -1.07 9.87 -1.58
C ILE A 78 -1.82 11.13 -1.19
N THR A 79 -1.12 12.25 -1.10
CA THR A 79 -1.67 13.50 -0.55
C THR A 79 -1.35 14.68 -1.45
N ARG A 80 -2.24 15.68 -1.54
CA ARG A 80 -1.90 16.94 -2.18
C ARG A 80 -0.87 17.72 -1.36
N LYS A 81 0.14 18.27 -2.03
CA LYS A 81 1.23 19.01 -1.40
C LYS A 81 0.75 20.37 -0.88
N THR A 82 1.07 20.68 0.37
CA THR A 82 0.72 21.97 1.01
C THR A 82 1.92 22.87 1.31
N SER A 83 3.15 22.35 1.21
CA SER A 83 4.35 23.11 1.59
C SER A 83 4.74 24.23 0.62
N ARG A 84 4.06 24.33 -0.54
CA ARG A 84 4.27 25.40 -1.54
C ARG A 84 3.00 26.17 -1.88
N GLY A 85 1.97 26.09 -1.04
CA GLY A 85 0.69 26.77 -1.26
C GLY A 85 -0.49 25.87 -0.89
N ILE A 86 -1.69 26.44 -1.00
CA ILE A 86 -2.93 25.72 -0.77
C ILE A 86 -3.37 25.04 -2.07
N PRO A 87 -3.75 23.75 -2.05
CA PRO A 87 -4.25 23.08 -3.24
C PRO A 87 -5.47 23.79 -3.85
N GLN A 88 -5.48 23.93 -5.18
CA GLN A 88 -6.54 24.61 -5.93
C GLN A 88 -7.59 23.64 -6.47
N TYR A 89 -7.29 22.34 -6.50
CA TYR A 89 -8.17 21.28 -7.02
C TYR A 89 -8.55 21.46 -8.51
N LEU A 90 -7.75 22.21 -9.27
CA LEU A 90 -7.93 22.37 -10.72
C LEU A 90 -7.11 21.30 -11.45
N ASP A 91 -7.62 20.06 -11.42
CA ASP A 91 -6.90 18.88 -11.90
C ASP A 91 -6.77 18.82 -13.42
N ALA A 92 -7.67 19.47 -14.17
CA ALA A 92 -7.62 19.53 -15.63
C ALA A 92 -6.35 20.21 -16.15
N ILE A 93 -5.76 21.10 -15.35
CA ILE A 93 -4.53 21.85 -15.67
C ILE A 93 -3.34 21.44 -14.79
N GLU A 94 -3.43 20.31 -14.07
CA GLU A 94 -2.41 19.82 -13.13
C GLU A 94 -1.91 20.91 -12.15
N SER A 95 -2.83 21.71 -11.60
CA SER A 95 -2.50 22.84 -10.69
C SER A 95 -1.82 22.42 -9.38
N ASP A 96 -2.04 21.19 -8.93
CA ASP A 96 -1.57 20.68 -7.66
C ASP A 96 -0.50 19.59 -7.83
N THR A 97 0.48 19.57 -6.94
CA THR A 97 1.46 18.48 -6.85
C THR A 97 0.98 17.43 -5.84
N PHE A 98 1.17 16.14 -6.16
CA PHE A 98 0.88 15.03 -5.24
C PHE A 98 2.17 14.57 -4.55
N VAL A 99 2.04 14.02 -3.35
CA VAL A 99 3.14 13.45 -2.56
C VAL A 99 2.82 12.00 -2.25
N PHE A 100 3.75 11.09 -2.54
CA PHE A 100 3.61 9.67 -2.20
C PHE A 100 4.33 9.35 -0.89
N ALA A 101 3.62 8.67 0.02
CA ALA A 101 4.13 8.24 1.33
C ALA A 101 4.76 9.38 2.16
N GLY A 102 4.30 10.61 1.95
CA GLY A 102 4.73 11.80 2.71
C GLY A 102 6.12 12.34 2.36
N VAL A 103 6.84 11.75 1.39
CA VAL A 103 8.25 12.10 1.12
C VAL A 103 8.52 12.53 -0.32
N GLU A 104 7.91 11.91 -1.32
CA GLU A 104 8.27 12.13 -2.72
C GLU A 104 7.22 12.92 -3.49
N ASP A 105 7.64 14.05 -4.09
CA ASP A 105 6.82 14.79 -5.05
C ASP A 105 6.59 13.93 -6.30
N LEU A 106 5.34 13.74 -6.68
CA LEU A 106 4.97 13.06 -7.91
C LEU A 106 4.92 14.05 -9.07
N VAL A 107 5.48 13.63 -10.20
CA VAL A 107 5.42 14.35 -11.47
C VAL A 107 4.74 13.48 -12.52
N PRO A 108 3.88 14.04 -13.39
CA PRO A 108 3.24 13.26 -14.44
C PRO A 108 4.31 12.77 -15.42
N VAL A 109 4.13 11.53 -15.89
CA VAL A 109 4.94 11.00 -16.98
C VAL A 109 4.48 11.65 -18.28
N LEU A 110 5.45 12.14 -19.07
CA LEU A 110 5.20 12.76 -20.36
C LEU A 110 5.53 11.78 -21.50
N GLN A 111 4.86 11.97 -22.62
CA GLN A 111 5.20 11.35 -23.90
C GLN A 111 6.28 12.17 -24.62
N ASP A 112 6.81 11.64 -25.73
CA ASP A 112 7.88 12.30 -26.51
C ASP A 112 7.44 13.68 -27.05
N ASP A 113 6.15 13.89 -27.27
CA ASP A 113 5.55 15.17 -27.69
C ASP A 113 5.30 16.14 -26.52
N SER A 114 5.78 15.81 -25.31
CA SER A 114 5.57 16.54 -24.05
C SER A 114 4.12 16.55 -23.55
N SER A 115 3.19 15.81 -24.17
CA SER A 115 1.85 15.61 -23.62
C SER A 115 1.90 14.67 -22.40
N VAL A 116 0.94 14.79 -21.49
CA VAL A 116 0.83 13.87 -20.35
C VAL A 116 0.45 12.49 -20.87
N TRP A 117 1.16 11.46 -20.41
CA TRP A 117 0.83 10.07 -20.71
C TRP A 117 -0.55 9.73 -20.15
N GLN A 118 -1.41 9.17 -20.99
CA GLN A 118 -2.77 8.81 -20.64
C GLN A 118 -3.16 7.48 -21.29
N ASP A 119 -3.96 6.68 -20.58
CA ASP A 119 -4.47 5.38 -21.02
C ASP A 119 -5.93 5.25 -20.58
N SER A 120 -6.83 5.10 -21.54
CA SER A 120 -8.27 4.86 -21.30
C SER A 120 -8.70 3.43 -21.71
N ASP A 121 -7.77 2.60 -22.18
CA ASP A 121 -8.07 1.26 -22.70
C ASP A 121 -7.85 0.17 -21.64
N SER A 122 -6.85 0.34 -20.76
CA SER A 122 -6.49 -0.74 -19.83
C SER A 122 -7.48 -0.94 -18.69
N LEU A 123 -8.30 0.06 -18.36
CA LEU A 123 -9.29 0.01 -17.30
C LEU A 123 -10.62 0.62 -17.77
N PRO A 124 -11.62 -0.21 -18.12
CA PRO A 124 -12.89 0.29 -18.67
C PRO A 124 -13.58 1.32 -17.77
N GLY A 125 -13.96 2.47 -18.35
CA GLY A 125 -14.63 3.57 -17.66
C GLY A 125 -13.72 4.48 -16.83
N TYR A 126 -12.40 4.28 -16.90
CA TYR A 126 -11.42 5.10 -16.21
C TYR A 126 -10.34 5.57 -17.16
N SER A 127 -10.00 6.85 -17.03
CA SER A 127 -8.81 7.41 -17.65
C SER A 127 -7.64 7.38 -16.66
N ILE A 128 -6.50 6.84 -17.10
CA ILE A 128 -5.34 6.60 -16.27
C ILE A 128 -4.22 7.56 -16.65
N LYS A 129 -3.67 8.27 -15.65
CA LYS A 129 -2.43 9.03 -15.76
C LYS A 129 -1.33 8.37 -14.95
N ARG A 130 -0.12 8.29 -15.50
CA ARG A 130 1.05 7.74 -14.79
C ARG A 130 1.87 8.87 -14.18
N TYR A 131 2.39 8.61 -12.99
CA TYR A 131 3.28 9.51 -12.27
C TYR A 131 4.57 8.78 -11.88
N ASN A 132 5.66 9.53 -11.76
CA ASN A 132 6.90 9.08 -11.14
C ASN A 132 7.26 9.98 -9.95
N PRO A 133 7.95 9.47 -8.92
CA PRO A 133 8.66 10.31 -7.97
C PRO A 133 9.64 11.24 -8.68
N ARG A 134 9.79 12.48 -8.20
CA ARG A 134 10.79 13.41 -8.71
C ARG A 134 12.21 12.85 -8.51
N ILE A 135 12.43 12.14 -7.41
CA ILE A 135 13.65 11.37 -7.16
C ILE A 135 13.27 9.89 -7.20
N GLU A 136 13.59 9.23 -8.32
CA GLU A 136 13.26 7.83 -8.50
C GLU A 136 14.12 6.92 -7.59
N GLY A 137 13.51 5.85 -7.08
CA GLY A 137 14.16 4.92 -6.16
C GLY A 137 13.50 3.54 -6.12
N PRO A 138 12.20 3.44 -5.76
CA PRO A 138 11.55 2.14 -5.64
C PRO A 138 11.08 1.56 -6.98
N PHE A 139 11.17 2.30 -8.09
CA PHE A 139 10.73 1.89 -9.44
C PHE A 139 9.30 1.36 -9.44
N SER A 140 8.43 1.99 -8.65
CA SER A 140 7.02 1.62 -8.55
C SER A 140 6.23 2.26 -9.67
N ARG A 141 5.32 1.50 -10.28
CA ARG A 141 4.34 2.02 -11.23
C ARG A 141 3.22 2.73 -10.45
N ILE A 142 3.17 4.05 -10.51
CA ILE A 142 2.18 4.88 -9.82
C ILE A 142 1.17 5.42 -10.84
N GLU A 143 -0.11 5.14 -10.61
CA GLU A 143 -1.18 5.48 -11.53
C GLU A 143 -2.35 6.12 -10.80
N ARG A 144 -2.83 7.23 -11.36
CA ARG A 144 -4.06 7.88 -10.98
C ARG A 144 -5.16 7.42 -11.93
N CYS A 145 -6.24 6.87 -11.40
CA CYS A 145 -7.40 6.42 -12.15
C CYS A 145 -8.55 7.40 -11.88
N SER A 146 -9.04 8.07 -12.92
CA SER A 146 -10.16 9.02 -12.85
C SER A 146 -11.34 8.45 -13.63
N ASN A 147 -12.50 8.31 -12.98
CA ASN A 147 -13.69 7.79 -13.63
C ASN A 147 -14.19 8.78 -14.70
N GLU A 148 -14.53 8.26 -15.88
CA GLU A 148 -14.93 9.07 -17.03
C GLU A 148 -16.38 9.58 -16.91
N SER A 149 -17.22 8.90 -16.12
CA SER A 149 -18.62 9.26 -15.89
C SER A 149 -18.85 10.04 -14.60
N ASP A 150 -17.95 9.91 -13.62
CA ASP A 150 -17.99 10.61 -12.33
C ASP A 150 -16.63 11.23 -12.02
N LEU A 151 -16.48 12.52 -12.34
CA LEU A 151 -15.21 13.23 -12.14
C LEU A 151 -14.78 13.34 -10.67
N GLY A 152 -15.67 13.04 -9.71
CA GLY A 152 -15.34 12.95 -8.28
C GLY A 152 -14.80 11.59 -7.86
N ASP A 153 -14.94 10.55 -8.69
CA ASP A 153 -14.41 9.22 -8.43
C ASP A 153 -12.99 9.06 -8.95
N VAL A 154 -12.05 9.55 -8.13
CA VAL A 154 -10.62 9.46 -8.39
C VAL A 154 -9.96 8.59 -7.32
N TRP A 155 -9.11 7.67 -7.75
CA TRP A 155 -8.33 6.81 -6.86
C TRP A 155 -6.96 6.52 -7.46
N TRP A 156 -6.07 5.93 -6.67
CA TRP A 156 -4.72 5.63 -7.12
C TRP A 156 -4.38 4.15 -6.95
N ARG A 157 -3.54 3.64 -7.84
CA ARG A 157 -2.86 2.36 -7.67
C ARG A 157 -1.36 2.50 -7.79
N VAL A 158 -0.65 1.77 -6.94
CA VAL A 158 0.80 1.65 -6.97
C VAL A 158 1.15 0.17 -7.05
N THR A 159 1.90 -0.22 -8.08
CA THR A 159 2.45 -1.57 -8.20
C THR A 159 3.95 -1.52 -8.02
N ASP A 160 4.46 -2.21 -7.00
CA ASP A 160 5.90 -2.26 -6.72
C ASP A 160 6.64 -3.25 -7.63
N ALA A 161 7.97 -3.27 -7.53
CA ALA A 161 8.83 -4.19 -8.28
C ALA A 161 8.60 -5.68 -7.93
N LYS A 162 7.94 -5.99 -6.81
CA LYS A 162 7.55 -7.34 -6.39
C LYS A 162 6.15 -7.71 -6.87
N ASN A 163 5.53 -6.89 -7.72
CA ASN A 163 4.18 -7.05 -8.23
C ASN A 163 3.11 -7.01 -7.12
N GLN A 164 3.38 -6.34 -6.00
CA GLN A 164 2.39 -6.03 -4.98
C GLN A 164 1.64 -4.77 -5.38
N LEU A 165 0.32 -4.88 -5.46
CA LEU A 165 -0.58 -3.78 -5.78
C LEU A 165 -1.13 -3.18 -4.50
N THR A 166 -0.92 -1.89 -4.32
CA THR A 166 -1.59 -1.09 -3.28
C THR A 166 -2.55 -0.13 -3.95
N VAL A 167 -3.79 -0.11 -3.48
CA VAL A 167 -4.84 0.80 -3.97
C VAL A 167 -5.14 1.82 -2.87
N TYR A 168 -5.24 3.08 -3.26
CA TYR A 168 -5.47 4.21 -2.35
C TYR A 168 -6.76 4.94 -2.71
N GLY A 169 -7.58 5.19 -1.71
CA GLY A 169 -8.83 5.93 -1.82
C GLY A 169 -9.82 5.34 -2.83
N SER A 170 -10.00 4.02 -2.89
CA SER A 170 -10.99 3.39 -3.79
C SER A 170 -12.45 3.67 -3.42
N ASN A 171 -12.70 4.28 -2.27
CA ASN A 171 -14.04 4.69 -1.81
C ASN A 171 -13.93 5.90 -0.86
N THR A 172 -15.07 6.52 -0.56
CA THR A 172 -15.16 7.72 0.29
C THR A 172 -14.68 7.52 1.74
N GLN A 173 -14.69 6.29 2.28
CA GLN A 173 -14.16 6.01 3.61
C GLN A 173 -12.63 6.05 3.63
N SER A 174 -11.98 5.72 2.51
CA SER A 174 -10.52 5.78 2.36
C SER A 174 -10.01 7.08 1.73
N ARG A 175 -10.82 8.15 1.76
CA ARG A 175 -10.47 9.48 1.26
C ARG A 175 -10.67 10.52 2.36
N ILE A 176 -9.77 11.50 2.45
CA ILE A 176 -9.98 12.76 3.17
C ILE A 176 -10.28 13.82 2.10
N TYR A 177 -11.42 14.48 2.20
CA TYR A 177 -11.91 15.42 1.19
C TYR A 177 -12.67 16.59 1.83
N ASP A 178 -12.92 17.64 1.04
CA ASP A 178 -13.79 18.76 1.45
C ASP A 178 -15.23 18.26 1.63
N PRO A 179 -15.79 18.27 2.84
CA PRO A 179 -17.10 17.68 3.09
C PRO A 179 -18.24 18.48 2.44
N LYS A 180 -17.97 19.69 1.92
CA LYS A 180 -18.90 20.47 1.10
C LYS A 180 -18.81 20.15 -0.39
N ASP A 181 -17.69 19.59 -0.84
CA ASP A 181 -17.45 19.21 -2.23
C ASP A 181 -16.56 17.94 -2.29
N PRO A 182 -17.18 16.74 -2.34
CA PRO A 182 -16.46 15.47 -2.33
C PRO A 182 -15.49 15.25 -3.49
N SER A 183 -15.57 16.05 -4.56
CA SER A 183 -14.60 16.00 -5.67
C SER A 183 -13.22 16.54 -5.25
N ARG A 184 -13.17 17.40 -4.22
CA ARG A 184 -11.94 17.99 -3.68
C ARG A 184 -11.29 17.05 -2.67
N ILE A 185 -10.70 15.99 -3.19
CA ILE A 185 -9.99 14.99 -2.39
C ILE A 185 -8.59 15.52 -2.05
N PHE A 186 -8.29 15.61 -0.76
CA PHE A 186 -7.00 16.03 -0.22
C PHE A 186 -6.02 14.86 -0.09
N GLU A 187 -6.48 13.73 0.42
CA GLU A 187 -5.66 12.54 0.69
C GLU A 187 -6.38 11.25 0.34
N TRP A 188 -5.66 10.34 -0.34
CA TRP A 188 -6.09 8.98 -0.65
C TRP A 188 -5.33 8.01 0.28
N LEU A 189 -6.06 7.43 1.22
CA LEU A 189 -5.54 6.48 2.21
C LEU A 189 -5.48 5.08 1.60
N THR A 190 -4.56 4.23 2.09
CA THR A 190 -4.48 2.82 1.66
C THR A 190 -5.84 2.15 1.83
N SER A 191 -6.48 1.70 0.77
CA SER A 191 -7.75 0.97 0.83
C SER A 191 -7.53 -0.54 0.90
N LYS A 192 -6.60 -1.05 0.09
CA LYS A 192 -6.28 -2.47 0.01
C LYS A 192 -4.90 -2.72 -0.56
N VAL A 193 -4.36 -3.88 -0.21
CA VAL A 193 -3.10 -4.41 -0.73
C VAL A 193 -3.36 -5.81 -1.27
N ARG A 194 -2.88 -6.11 -2.49
CA ARG A 194 -3.06 -7.38 -3.18
C ARG A 194 -1.75 -7.90 -3.73
N ASP A 195 -1.43 -9.16 -3.46
CA ASP A 195 -0.28 -9.82 -4.06
C ASP A 195 -0.66 -10.56 -5.36
N GLN A 196 0.34 -11.16 -6.00
CA GLN A 196 0.17 -11.98 -7.21
C GLN A 196 -0.38 -13.39 -6.93
N LYS A 197 -0.46 -13.80 -5.66
CA LYS A 197 -0.97 -15.11 -5.23
C LYS A 197 -2.46 -15.06 -4.86
N GLY A 198 -3.10 -13.91 -5.03
CA GLY A 198 -4.52 -13.70 -4.72
C GLY A 198 -4.79 -13.36 -3.26
N LYS A 199 -3.77 -13.09 -2.45
CA LYS A 199 -3.97 -12.59 -1.08
C LYS A 199 -4.41 -11.13 -1.12
N VAL A 200 -5.29 -10.75 -0.21
CA VAL A 200 -5.72 -9.36 -0.03
C VAL A 200 -5.72 -8.97 1.45
N THR A 201 -5.32 -7.73 1.70
CA THR A 201 -5.51 -7.04 2.98
C THR A 201 -6.34 -5.79 2.73
N TRP A 202 -7.42 -5.61 3.50
CA TRP A 202 -8.31 -4.46 3.45
C TRP A 202 -8.09 -3.54 4.63
N PHE A 203 -8.17 -2.24 4.39
CA PHE A 203 -8.04 -1.20 5.41
C PHE A 203 -9.35 -0.43 5.47
N ARG A 204 -10.01 -0.49 6.62
CA ARG A 204 -11.31 0.16 6.85
C ARG A 204 -11.13 1.34 7.78
N TYR A 205 -11.79 2.43 7.45
CA TYR A 205 -11.69 3.68 8.19
C TYR A 205 -13.06 4.12 8.69
N ASN A 206 -13.07 4.74 9.86
CA ASN A 206 -14.18 5.53 10.34
C ASN A 206 -14.00 6.97 9.90
N GLU A 207 -15.11 7.58 9.49
CA GLU A 207 -15.22 9.02 9.32
C GLU A 207 -15.29 9.70 10.69
N GLU A 208 -14.66 10.87 10.82
CA GLU A 208 -14.80 11.71 12.00
C GLU A 208 -16.25 12.20 12.16
N ASP A 209 -16.70 12.29 13.40
CA ASP A 209 -18.00 12.86 13.74
C ASP A 209 -17.89 13.77 14.98
N GLY A 210 -19.03 14.29 15.45
CA GLY A 210 -19.07 15.10 16.66
C GLY A 210 -19.31 14.30 17.95
N ALA A 211 -19.31 12.97 17.91
CA ALA A 211 -19.65 12.16 19.06
C ALA A 211 -18.62 12.36 20.19
N GLY A 212 -19.11 12.59 21.41
CA GLY A 212 -18.24 12.80 22.58
C GLY A 212 -17.47 14.13 22.58
N VAL A 213 -17.79 15.06 21.68
CA VAL A 213 -17.15 16.38 21.66
C VAL A 213 -17.72 17.28 22.74
N ASP A 214 -16.86 17.73 23.66
CA ASP A 214 -17.16 18.79 24.61
C ASP A 214 -16.95 20.18 23.95
N LEU A 215 -18.06 20.81 23.56
CA LEU A 215 -18.06 22.13 22.91
C LEU A 215 -17.61 23.27 23.84
N ALA A 216 -17.52 23.06 25.16
CA ALA A 216 -17.02 24.08 26.07
C ALA A 216 -15.50 24.29 25.93
N ARG A 217 -14.77 23.31 25.38
CA ARG A 217 -13.32 23.41 25.18
C ARG A 217 -12.99 24.42 24.09
N ALA A 218 -12.07 25.34 24.39
CA ALA A 218 -11.66 26.42 23.47
C ALA A 218 -11.27 25.92 22.06
N HIS A 219 -10.58 24.77 21.95
CA HIS A 219 -10.19 24.20 20.66
C HIS A 219 -11.35 23.58 19.84
N GLN A 220 -12.53 23.41 20.45
CA GLN A 220 -13.73 22.92 19.77
C GLN A 220 -14.67 24.05 19.34
N GLN A 221 -14.56 25.24 19.94
CA GLN A 221 -15.47 26.36 19.69
C GLN A 221 -15.42 26.85 18.23
N ASN A 222 -14.27 26.75 17.56
CA ASN A 222 -14.09 27.19 16.17
C ASN A 222 -14.43 26.10 15.13
N ARG A 223 -14.88 24.92 15.54
CA ARG A 223 -15.18 23.79 14.63
C ARG A 223 -16.68 23.60 14.35
N GLY A 224 -17.53 24.53 14.80
CA GLY A 224 -18.98 24.45 14.63
C GLY A 224 -19.67 23.49 15.61
N PRO A 225 -21.00 23.31 15.49
CA PRO A 225 -21.77 22.38 16.32
C PRO A 225 -21.37 20.91 16.09
N VAL A 226 -21.93 20.00 16.90
CA VAL A 226 -21.64 18.54 16.85
C VAL A 226 -21.97 17.92 15.48
N ASP A 227 -23.01 18.42 14.82
CA ASP A 227 -23.49 17.98 13.51
C ASP A 227 -22.89 18.76 12.33
N ASP A 228 -21.89 19.62 12.58
CA ASP A 228 -21.25 20.40 11.52
C ASP A 228 -20.56 19.48 10.50
N VAL A 229 -20.93 19.64 9.23
CA VAL A 229 -20.39 18.88 8.10
C VAL A 229 -18.86 19.02 7.99
N GLY A 230 -18.31 20.18 8.39
CA GLY A 230 -16.88 20.46 8.45
C GLY A 230 -16.10 19.58 9.43
N ARG A 231 -16.76 18.92 10.39
CA ARG A 231 -16.10 17.96 11.28
C ARG A 231 -15.75 16.64 10.59
N ARG A 232 -16.43 16.31 9.50
CA ARG A 232 -16.43 14.97 8.88
C ARG A 232 -15.27 14.71 7.91
N SER A 233 -14.32 15.62 7.75
CA SER A 233 -13.22 15.44 6.79
C SER A 233 -12.28 14.31 7.15
N ASN A 234 -11.93 14.17 8.44
CA ASN A 234 -10.84 13.27 8.85
C ASN A 234 -11.27 11.79 8.82
N ARG A 235 -10.28 10.89 8.78
CA ARG A 235 -10.48 9.44 8.76
C ARG A 235 -9.56 8.77 9.78
N TYR A 236 -10.07 7.72 10.42
CA TYR A 236 -9.33 6.95 11.41
C TYR A 236 -9.36 5.47 11.06
N ILE A 237 -8.20 4.81 11.04
CA ILE A 237 -8.15 3.37 10.80
C ILE A 237 -8.96 2.64 11.88
N LYS A 238 -9.93 1.83 11.44
CA LYS A 238 -10.87 1.11 12.31
C LYS A 238 -10.52 -0.37 12.41
N SER A 239 -10.22 -0.99 11.27
CA SER A 239 -9.91 -2.42 11.21
C SER A 239 -9.12 -2.74 9.96
N ILE A 240 -8.27 -3.76 10.07
CA ILE A 240 -7.52 -4.32 8.95
C ILE A 240 -7.92 -5.78 8.82
N VAL A 241 -8.44 -6.15 7.65
CA VAL A 241 -8.98 -7.50 7.39
C VAL A 241 -8.07 -8.20 6.40
N TYR A 242 -7.54 -9.36 6.77
CA TYR A 242 -6.61 -10.15 5.98
C TYR A 242 -6.92 -11.65 6.13
N GLY A 243 -6.25 -12.49 5.33
CA GLY A 243 -6.46 -13.95 5.40
C GLY A 243 -7.72 -14.40 4.65
N ASN A 244 -7.90 -13.91 3.42
CA ASN A 244 -9.01 -14.32 2.57
C ASN A 244 -9.00 -15.84 2.32
N LEU A 245 -10.17 -16.47 2.46
CA LEU A 245 -10.35 -17.92 2.29
C LEU A 245 -10.13 -18.36 0.84
N GLU A 246 -10.61 -17.55 -0.12
CA GLU A 246 -10.48 -17.81 -1.55
C GLU A 246 -9.52 -16.79 -2.19
N PRO A 247 -8.59 -17.23 -3.05
CA PRO A 247 -7.68 -16.33 -3.75
C PRO A 247 -8.45 -15.39 -4.69
N LEU A 248 -8.15 -14.10 -4.64
CA LEU A 248 -8.72 -13.11 -5.55
C LEU A 248 -7.98 -13.05 -6.88
N LEU A 249 -7.99 -14.17 -7.60
CA LEU A 249 -7.46 -14.34 -8.95
C LEU A 249 -8.60 -14.67 -9.93
N ASP A 250 -8.38 -14.39 -11.21
CA ASP A 250 -9.28 -14.84 -12.28
C ASP A 250 -9.11 -16.34 -12.56
N PRO A 251 -9.96 -16.97 -13.39
CA PRO A 251 -9.88 -18.40 -13.70
C PRO A 251 -8.55 -18.86 -14.33
N VAL A 252 -7.75 -17.94 -14.86
CA VAL A 252 -6.45 -18.21 -15.49
C VAL A 252 -5.29 -17.94 -14.50
N GLY A 253 -5.60 -17.47 -13.28
CA GLY A 253 -4.63 -17.24 -12.21
C GLY A 253 -4.05 -15.83 -12.19
N ASN A 254 -4.58 -14.87 -12.96
CA ASN A 254 -4.10 -13.49 -12.93
C ASN A 254 -4.85 -12.66 -11.90
N ARG A 255 -4.23 -11.58 -11.42
CA ARG A 255 -4.89 -10.60 -10.55
C ARG A 255 -5.82 -9.72 -11.40
N PRO A 256 -7.16 -9.80 -11.26
CA PRO A 256 -8.07 -8.96 -12.03
C PRO A 256 -7.90 -7.49 -11.64
N GLN A 257 -8.01 -6.60 -12.63
CA GLN A 257 -7.87 -5.16 -12.44
C GLN A 257 -9.01 -4.57 -11.60
N ILE A 258 -10.24 -4.95 -11.92
CA ILE A 258 -11.45 -4.60 -11.17
C ILE A 258 -11.93 -5.86 -10.44
N LEU A 259 -12.24 -5.70 -9.16
CA LEU A 259 -12.92 -6.76 -8.41
C LEU A 259 -14.42 -6.58 -8.56
N PRO A 260 -15.17 -7.63 -8.88
CA PRO A 260 -16.61 -7.50 -8.99
C PRO A 260 -17.25 -7.33 -7.59
N PRO A 261 -18.42 -6.66 -7.49
CA PRO A 261 -18.99 -6.22 -6.22
C PRO A 261 -19.22 -7.33 -5.18
N GLU A 262 -19.57 -8.54 -5.64
CA GLU A 262 -19.79 -9.71 -4.78
C GLU A 262 -18.50 -10.16 -4.05
N ARG A 263 -17.34 -9.95 -4.67
CA ARG A 263 -16.02 -10.25 -4.08
C ARG A 263 -15.53 -9.16 -3.13
N LEU A 264 -16.17 -7.99 -3.13
CA LEU A 264 -15.92 -6.90 -2.16
C LEU A 264 -16.65 -7.15 -0.83
N ARG A 265 -17.78 -7.87 -0.85
CA ARG A 265 -18.64 -8.11 0.32
C ARG A 265 -18.31 -9.35 1.14
N ALA A 266 -17.58 -10.32 0.57
CA ALA A 266 -17.24 -11.60 1.22
C ALA A 266 -16.34 -11.50 2.46
N THR A 267 -16.10 -10.29 2.97
CA THR A 267 -15.31 -10.02 4.18
C THR A 267 -15.95 -8.95 5.07
N ALA A 268 -17.17 -8.48 4.76
CA ALA A 268 -17.90 -7.47 5.55
C ALA A 268 -18.07 -7.93 7.00
#